data_AF-A0A1L5KRT1-F1
#
_entry.id   AF-A0A1L5KRT1-F1
#
_cell.length_a   1.000
_cell.length_b   1.000
_cell.length_c   1.000
_cell.angle_alpha   90.00
_cell.angle_beta   90.00
_cell.angle_gamma   90.00
#
_symmetry.space_group_name_H-M   'P 1'
#
loop_
_entity.id
_entity.type
_entity.pdbx_description
1 polymer ?
#
loop_
_entity_poly.entity_id
_entity_poly.type
_entity_poly.pdbx_seq_one_letter_code
_entity_poly.pdbx_strand_id
1 'polypeptide(L)'
;NYLTVSTLEQVMRRAVADTELPKAATPHCLRHSFATHLMEQGIERHNIQALLGHRDPKSTEVYLHVSNKSLMGIQSPFDRKDGADHE
;
A
#
# COMPACT_ATOMS: atom_id res chain seq x y z
N ASN A 1 3.73 -32.60 2.43
CA ASN A 1 3.06 -31.91 1.32
C ASN A 1 3.15 -30.42 1.57
N TYR A 2 4.13 -29.76 0.98
CA TYR A 2 4.34 -28.30 1.14
C TYR A 2 3.82 -27.58 -0.10
N LEU A 3 3.18 -26.44 0.11
CA LEU A 3 2.82 -25.53 -0.98
C LEU A 3 4.09 -24.88 -1.51
N THR A 4 4.30 -24.96 -2.82
CA THR A 4 5.37 -24.23 -3.51
C THR A 4 4.84 -22.90 -4.03
N VAL A 5 5.75 -21.96 -4.30
CA VAL A 5 5.42 -20.68 -4.94
C VAL A 5 4.68 -20.92 -6.25
N SER A 6 5.14 -21.87 -7.06
CA SER A 6 4.53 -22.22 -8.34
C SER A 6 3.10 -22.73 -8.20
N THR A 7 2.80 -23.53 -7.16
CA THR A 7 1.42 -23.97 -6.88
C THR A 7 0.52 -22.78 -6.56
N LEU A 8 1.01 -21.83 -5.76
CA LEU A 8 0.25 -20.63 -5.40
C LEU A 8 0.00 -19.73 -6.63
N GLU A 9 1.02 -19.54 -7.47
CA GLU A 9 0.90 -18.78 -8.73
C GLU A 9 -0.11 -19.42 -9.68
N GLN A 10 -0.13 -20.74 -9.79
CA GLN A 10 -1.07 -21.45 -10.65
C GLN A 10 -2.51 -21.31 -10.15
N VAL A 11 -2.73 -21.40 -8.84
CA VAL A 11 -4.05 -21.14 -8.23
C VAL A 11 -4.48 -19.71 -8.47
N MET A 12 -3.58 -18.73 -8.27
CA MET A 12 -3.86 -17.32 -8.52
C MET A 12 -4.25 -17.07 -9.98
N ARG A 13 -3.49 -17.62 -10.94
CA ARG A 13 -3.79 -17.46 -12.38
C ARG A 13 -5.16 -18.00 -12.76
N ARG A 14 -5.56 -19.15 -12.19
CA ARG A 14 -6.89 -19.72 -12.41
C ARG A 14 -7.98 -18.79 -11.85
N ALA A 15 -7.82 -18.34 -10.61
CA ALA A 15 -8.77 -17.42 -9.99
C ALA A 15 -8.91 -16.11 -10.77
N VAL A 16 -7.80 -15.53 -11.26
CA VAL A 16 -7.81 -14.29 -12.05
C VAL A 16 -8.51 -14.49 -13.39
N ALA A 17 -8.40 -15.66 -14.01
CA ALA A 17 -9.04 -15.95 -15.30
C ALA A 17 -10.58 -15.92 -15.24
N ASP A 18 -11.15 -16.17 -14.07
CA ASP A 18 -12.60 -16.15 -13.82
C ASP A 18 -13.11 -14.76 -13.40
N THR A 19 -12.26 -13.73 -13.47
CA THR A 19 -12.57 -12.35 -13.07
C THR A 19 -12.24 -11.37 -14.19
N GLU A 20 -12.72 -10.13 -14.05
CA GLU A 20 -12.35 -9.02 -14.93
C GLU A 20 -11.02 -8.34 -14.53
N LEU A 21 -10.24 -8.97 -13.64
CA LEU A 21 -8.95 -8.43 -13.19
C LEU A 21 -7.86 -8.57 -14.26
N PRO A 22 -6.82 -7.71 -14.23
CA PRO A 22 -5.69 -7.83 -15.14
C PRO A 22 -5.02 -9.20 -15.00
N LYS A 23 -4.68 -9.83 -16.14
CA LYS A 23 -3.93 -11.10 -16.19
C LYS A 23 -2.56 -11.04 -15.48
N ALA A 24 -2.04 -9.84 -15.26
CA ALA A 24 -0.82 -9.59 -14.51
C ALA A 24 -1.00 -9.59 -12.98
N ALA A 25 -2.22 -9.80 -12.47
CA ALA A 25 -2.46 -9.91 -11.03
C ALA A 25 -1.72 -11.13 -10.45
N THR A 26 -0.86 -10.86 -9.46
CA THR A 26 -0.02 -11.87 -8.79
C THR A 26 -0.33 -11.92 -7.29
N PRO A 27 0.14 -12.94 -6.55
CA PRO A 27 0.02 -12.96 -5.09
C PRO A 27 0.64 -11.71 -4.41
N HIS A 28 1.67 -11.11 -5.01
CA HIS A 28 2.24 -9.85 -4.51
C HIS A 28 1.24 -8.70 -4.57
N CYS A 29 0.38 -8.63 -5.60
CA CYS A 29 -0.66 -7.61 -5.69
C CYS A 29 -1.61 -7.65 -4.48
N LEU A 30 -1.97 -8.85 -4.00
CA LEU A 30 -2.81 -9.01 -2.81
C LEU A 30 -2.13 -8.44 -1.55
N ARG A 31 -0.81 -8.67 -1.40
CA ARG A 31 -0.02 -8.06 -0.32
C ARG A 31 0.00 -6.54 -0.41
N HIS A 32 0.06 -5.99 -1.62
CA HIS A 32 -0.05 -4.55 -1.85
C HIS A 32 -1.43 -4.00 -1.52
N SER A 33 -2.50 -4.64 -1.97
CA SER A 33 -3.86 -4.23 -1.61
C SER A 33 -4.08 -4.25 -0.10
N PHE A 34 -3.59 -5.27 0.61
CA PHE A 34 -3.68 -5.33 2.06
C PHE A 34 -2.96 -4.16 2.75
N ALA A 35 -1.72 -3.87 2.35
CA ALA A 35 -0.96 -2.76 2.91
C ALA A 35 -1.64 -1.40 2.63
N THR A 36 -2.11 -1.18 1.40
CA THR A 36 -2.82 0.05 1.01
C THR A 36 -4.08 0.24 1.84
N HIS A 37 -4.90 -0.79 2.04
CA HIS A 37 -6.10 -0.67 2.87
C HIS A 37 -5.79 -0.31 4.32
N LEU A 38 -4.72 -0.86 4.90
CA LEU A 38 -4.30 -0.46 6.25
C LEU A 38 -3.84 1.00 6.30
N MET A 39 -3.13 1.47 5.26
CA MET A 39 -2.73 2.88 5.17
C MET A 39 -3.95 3.80 5.02
N GLU A 40 -4.93 3.42 4.20
CA GLU A 40 -6.19 4.16 3.99
C GLU A 40 -7.03 4.23 5.28
N GLN A 41 -6.90 3.24 6.17
CA GLN A 41 -7.50 3.22 7.50
C GLN A 41 -6.72 4.05 8.54
N GLY A 42 -5.65 4.74 8.15
CA GLY A 42 -4.83 5.56 9.03
C GLY A 42 -3.90 4.75 9.94
N ILE A 43 -3.66 3.47 9.63
CA ILE A 43 -2.69 2.67 10.39
C ILE A 43 -1.28 3.15 10.07
N GLU A 44 -0.54 3.46 11.13
CA GLU A 44 0.84 3.90 11.04
C GLU A 44 1.73 2.89 10.29
N ARG A 45 2.60 3.40 9.43
CA ARG A 45 3.46 2.59 8.54
C ARG A 45 4.30 1.56 9.31
N HIS A 46 4.78 1.91 10.51
CA HIS A 46 5.59 1.00 11.31
C HIS A 46 4.80 -0.24 11.77
N ASN A 47 3.50 -0.08 12.05
CA ASN A 47 2.60 -1.18 12.41
C ASN A 47 2.32 -2.07 11.20
N ILE A 48 2.11 -1.46 10.02
CA ILE A 48 1.91 -2.20 8.77
C ILE A 48 3.17 -3.01 8.41
N GLN A 49 4.36 -2.41 8.59
CA GLN A 49 5.64 -3.11 8.37
C GLN A 49 5.81 -4.32 9.29
N ALA A 50 5.53 -4.15 10.58
CA ALA A 50 5.57 -5.23 11.55
C ALA A 50 4.58 -6.35 11.21
N LEU A 51 3.34 -6.00 10.83
CA LEU A 51 2.29 -6.95 10.42
C LEU A 51 2.66 -7.72 9.15
N LEU A 52 3.32 -7.07 8.20
CA LEU A 52 3.77 -7.72 6.97
C LEU A 52 5.05 -8.54 7.18
N GLY A 53 5.74 -8.40 8.31
CA GLY A 53 6.92 -9.20 8.65
C GLY A 53 8.20 -8.79 7.89
N HIS A 54 8.29 -7.55 7.44
CA HIS A 54 9.51 -7.07 6.77
C HIS A 54 10.59 -6.71 7.79
N ARG A 55 11.75 -7.38 7.69
CA ARG A 55 12.97 -7.02 8.44
C ARG A 55 13.70 -5.80 7.85
N ASP A 56 13.35 -5.39 6.62
CA ASP A 56 13.96 -4.27 5.89
C ASP A 56 12.87 -3.31 5.35
N PRO A 57 12.94 -1.99 5.64
CA PRO A 57 11.94 -1.00 5.26
C PRO A 57 11.83 -0.74 3.73
N LYS A 58 12.81 -1.13 2.90
CA LYS A 58 12.80 -0.87 1.44
C LYS A 58 11.59 -1.45 0.70
N SER A 59 11.06 -2.59 1.14
CA SER A 59 9.91 -3.24 0.48
C SER A 59 8.56 -2.57 0.77
N THR A 60 8.54 -1.53 1.60
CA THR A 60 7.32 -0.78 1.97
C THR A 60 7.20 0.54 1.22
N GLU A 61 8.28 1.04 0.61
CA GLU A 61 8.28 2.31 -0.10
C GLU A 61 7.37 2.30 -1.33
N VAL A 62 7.13 1.14 -1.95
CA VAL A 62 6.20 1.01 -3.08
C VAL A 62 4.74 1.33 -2.69
N TYR A 63 4.32 1.10 -1.44
CA TYR A 63 2.95 1.43 -1.01
C TYR A 63 2.73 2.95 -0.88
N LEU A 64 3.82 3.72 -0.69
CA LEU A 64 3.76 5.17 -0.55
C LEU A 64 3.25 5.86 -1.82
N HIS A 65 3.62 5.34 -3.00
CA HIS A 65 3.18 5.92 -4.28
C HIS A 65 1.67 5.78 -4.52
N VAL A 66 1.02 4.77 -3.93
CA VAL A 66 -0.42 4.54 -4.13
C VAL A 66 -1.25 5.36 -3.14
N SER A 67 -0.79 5.50 -1.88
CA SER A 67 -1.49 6.27 -0.85
C SER A 67 -1.30 7.79 -0.96
N ASN A 68 -0.35 8.29 -1.76
CA ASN A 68 -0.08 9.73 -1.92
C ASN A 68 -1.26 10.56 -2.49
N LYS A 69 -2.36 9.92 -2.92
CA LYS A 69 -3.60 10.63 -3.28
C LYS A 69 -4.29 11.30 -2.08
N SER A 70 -3.97 10.92 -0.84
CA SER A 70 -4.46 11.63 0.36
C SER A 70 -3.64 12.88 0.72
N LEU A 71 -2.45 13.09 0.12
CA LEU A 71 -1.61 14.27 0.38
C LEU A 71 -2.06 15.55 -0.35
N MET A 72 -3.02 15.48 -1.28
CA MET A 72 -3.56 16.68 -1.95
C MET A 72 -4.29 17.64 -1.00
N GLY A 73 -4.51 17.26 0.27
CA GLY A 73 -5.11 18.10 1.30
C GLY A 73 -4.16 18.56 2.42
N ILE A 74 -2.89 18.13 2.43
CA ILE A 74 -1.94 18.57 3.48
C ILE A 74 -1.27 19.86 3.03
N GLN A 75 -1.79 21.00 3.53
CA GLN A 75 -1.10 22.28 3.40
C GLN A 75 0.19 22.27 4.21
N SER A 76 1.27 22.76 3.61
CA SER A 76 2.52 22.98 4.32
C SER A 76 2.30 23.95 5.49
N PRO A 77 2.96 23.74 6.64
CA PRO A 77 2.98 24.74 7.72
C PRO A 77 3.50 26.12 7.26
N PHE A 78 4.25 26.17 6.15
CA PHE A 78 4.73 27.42 5.53
C PHE A 78 3.79 27.99 4.46
N ASP A 79 2.76 27.25 4.03
CA ASP A 79 1.69 27.77 3.16
C ASP A 79 0.62 28.55 3.94
N ARG A 80 0.65 28.49 5.28
CA ARG A 80 -0.11 29.39 6.15
C ARG A 80 0.55 30.76 6.09
N LYS A 81 -0.07 31.72 5.39
CA LYS A 81 0.26 33.14 5.53
C LYS A 81 -0.12 33.61 6.95
N ASP A 82 0.73 33.33 7.93
CA ASP A 82 0.75 34.10 9.18
C ASP A 82 1.46 35.43 8.89
N GLY A 83 0.67 36.47 8.62
CA GLY A 83 1.20 37.76 8.19
C GLY A 83 0.14 38.84 8.00
N ALA A 84 -0.71 39.02 9.00
CA ALA A 84 -1.62 40.13 9.34
C ALA A 84 -2.54 39.47 10.38
N ASP A 85 -2.59 39.86 11.66
CA ASP A 85 -3.03 41.16 12.13
C ASP A 85 -2.42 41.40 13.52
N HIS A 86 -1.50 42.34 13.62
CA HIS A 86 -1.20 43.01 14.88
C HIS A 86 -1.22 44.50 14.60
N GLU A 87 -2.42 45.08 14.66
CA GLU A 87 -2.70 46.47 15.05
C GLU A 87 -4.11 46.52 15.66
#